data_AF-A0A257YZ82-F1
#
_entry.id   AF-A0A257YZ82-F1
#
_cell.length_a   1.000
_cell.length_b   1.000
_cell.length_c   1.000
_cell.angle_alpha   90.00
_cell.angle_beta   90.00
_cell.angle_gamma   90.00
#
_symmetry.space_group_name_H-M   'P 1'
#
loop_
_entity.id
_entity.type
_entity.pdbx_description
1 polymer ?
#
loop_
_entity_poly.entity_id
_entity_poly.type
_entity_poly.pdbx_seq_one_letter_code
_entity_poly.pdbx_strand_id
1 'polypeptide(L)'
;MTSPNPLRAYAAVTAAYWAFMLSDGALRMLVLLHFNSLGFTPVQLAWLFLLYEIAGIVTNLAAGWLAGRFGLAATLYAGLGLQIAALAALAQLDPGWGIAASVAFVMA
;
A
#
# COMPACT_ATOMS: atom_id res chain seq x y z
N MET A 1 27.99 17.88 -16.44
CA MET A 1 27.01 16.89 -15.93
C MET A 1 27.35 16.64 -14.48
N THR A 2 26.60 17.19 -13.54
CA THR A 2 26.84 17.02 -12.09
C THR A 2 26.53 15.58 -11.72
N SER A 3 27.54 14.81 -11.30
CA SER A 3 27.35 13.45 -10.80
C SER A 3 26.32 13.48 -9.66
N PRO A 4 25.23 12.71 -9.72
CA PRO A 4 24.24 12.68 -8.65
C PRO A 4 24.95 12.28 -7.35
N ASN A 5 24.82 13.10 -6.31
CA ASN A 5 25.45 12.83 -5.03
C ASN A 5 24.83 11.53 -4.45
N PRO A 6 25.60 10.43 -4.32
CA PRO A 6 25.08 9.13 -3.94
C PRO A 6 24.42 9.13 -2.55
N LEU A 7 24.88 10.00 -1.64
CA LEU A 7 24.26 10.17 -0.31
C LEU A 7 22.85 10.75 -0.40
N ARG A 8 22.60 11.70 -1.32
CA ARG A 8 21.26 12.28 -1.51
C ARG A 8 20.30 11.25 -2.08
N ALA A 9 20.74 10.44 -3.04
CA ALA A 9 19.92 9.38 -3.62
C ALA A 9 19.59 8.29 -2.58
N TYR A 10 20.59 7.86 -1.80
CA TYR A 10 20.39 6.89 -0.73
C TYR A 10 19.43 7.40 0.36
N ALA A 11 19.60 8.64 0.81
CA ALA A 11 18.71 9.24 1.79
C ALA A 11 17.26 9.35 1.26
N ALA A 12 17.08 9.73 0.00
CA ALA A 12 15.75 9.84 -0.62
C ALA A 12 15.06 8.47 -0.73
N VAL A 13 15.76 7.43 -1.19
CA VAL A 13 15.21 6.07 -1.27
C VAL A 13 14.88 5.53 0.13
N THR A 14 15.75 5.77 1.10
CA THR A 14 15.51 5.36 2.50
C THR A 14 14.26 6.04 3.05
N ALA A 15 14.13 7.36 2.91
CA ALA A 15 12.96 8.09 3.39
C ALA A 15 11.67 7.63 2.68
N ALA A 16 11.73 7.38 1.37
CA ALA A 16 10.60 6.84 0.61
C ALA A 16 10.18 5.46 1.10
N TYR A 17 11.13 4.57 1.34
CA TYR A 17 10.86 3.23 1.88
C TYR A 17 10.25 3.29 3.28
N TRP A 18 10.77 4.17 4.15
CA TRP A 18 10.21 4.40 5.47
C TRP A 18 8.76 4.91 5.42
N ALA A 19 8.49 5.91 4.59
CA ALA A 19 7.14 6.44 4.41
C ALA A 19 6.17 5.36 3.92
N PHE A 20 6.59 4.57 2.93
CA PHE A 20 5.79 3.47 2.38
C PHE A 20 5.47 2.42 3.45
N MET A 21 6.48 1.92 4.16
CA MET A 21 6.32 0.90 5.20
C MET A 21 5.48 1.40 6.37
N LEU A 22 5.62 2.68 6.77
CA LEU A 22 4.83 3.27 7.83
C LEU A 22 3.34 3.37 7.45
N SER A 23 3.05 3.86 6.24
CA SER A 23 1.67 3.98 5.75
C SER A 23 1.00 2.62 5.59
N ASP A 24 1.70 1.64 5.02
CA ASP A 24 1.17 0.28 4.83
C ASP A 24 0.95 -0.43 6.18
N GLY A 25 1.92 -0.33 7.11
CA GLY A 25 1.78 -0.86 8.45
C GLY A 25 0.64 -0.22 9.24
N ALA A 26 0.43 1.10 9.10
CA ALA A 26 -0.69 1.79 9.72
C ALA A 26 -2.03 1.32 9.16
N LEU A 27 -2.15 1.19 7.83
CA LEU A 27 -3.37 0.75 7.17
C LEU A 27 -3.77 -0.66 7.63
N ARG A 28 -2.80 -1.57 7.76
CA ARG A 28 -3.01 -2.92 8.28
C ARG A 28 -3.59 -2.92 9.70
N MET A 29 -3.08 -2.06 10.57
CA MET A 29 -3.58 -1.94 11.94
C MET A 29 -4.98 -1.31 11.99
N LEU A 30 -5.23 -0.29 11.17
CA LEU A 30 -6.55 0.35 11.08
C LEU A 30 -7.61 -0.64 10.60
N VAL A 31 -7.32 -1.41 9.55
CA VAL A 31 -8.19 -2.47 9.03
C VAL A 31 -8.49 -3.50 10.11
N LEU A 32 -7.46 -4.02 10.80
CA LEU A 32 -7.63 -5.00 11.88
C LEU A 32 -8.55 -4.47 12.99
N LEU A 33 -8.29 -3.27 13.48
CA LEU A 33 -9.06 -2.68 14.58
C LEU A 33 -10.50 -2.35 14.17
N HIS A 34 -10.70 -1.88 12.94
CA HIS A 34 -12.03 -1.59 12.39
C HIS A 34 -12.88 -2.86 12.24
N PHE A 35 -12.34 -3.92 11.64
CA PHE A 35 -13.09 -5.17 11.51
C PHE A 35 -13.30 -5.87 12.86
N ASN A 36 -12.35 -5.77 13.79
CA ASN A 36 -12.54 -6.24 15.15
C ASN A 36 -13.68 -5.49 15.87
N SER A 37 -13.82 -4.18 15.69
CA SER A 37 -14.94 -3.41 16.27
C SER A 37 -16.29 -3.72 15.63
N LEU A 38 -16.31 -4.15 14.36
CA LEU A 38 -17.50 -4.67 13.67
C LEU A 38 -17.92 -6.09 14.13
N GLY A 39 -17.17 -6.73 15.05
CA GLY A 39 -17.52 -8.02 15.62
C GLY A 39 -17.01 -9.24 14.84
N PHE A 40 -16.03 -9.07 13.96
CA PHE A 40 -15.38 -10.18 13.27
C PHE A 40 -14.65 -11.08 14.28
N THR A 41 -14.75 -12.40 14.07
CA THR A 41 -14.01 -13.36 14.90
C THR A 41 -12.51 -13.32 14.58
N PRO A 42 -11.62 -13.67 15.53
CA PRO A 42 -10.18 -13.71 15.29
C PRO A 42 -9.78 -14.59 14.10
N VAL A 43 -10.51 -15.68 13.84
CA VAL A 43 -10.26 -16.59 12.72
C VAL A 43 -10.59 -15.92 11.38
N GLN A 44 -11.67 -15.13 11.30
CA GLN A 44 -12.01 -14.38 10.09
C GLN A 44 -10.98 -13.30 9.78
N LEU A 45 -10.49 -12.60 10.81
CA LEU A 45 -9.40 -11.63 10.66
C LEU A 45 -8.11 -12.31 10.17
N ALA A 46 -7.78 -13.49 10.68
CA ALA A 46 -6.61 -14.25 10.23
C ALA A 46 -6.71 -14.63 8.74
N TRP A 47 -7.88 -15.06 8.27
CA TRP A 47 -8.11 -15.34 6.85
C TRP A 47 -7.98 -14.09 5.97
N LEU A 48 -8.50 -12.95 6.42
CA LEU A 48 -8.35 -11.68 5.72
C LEU A 48 -6.87 -11.31 5.55
N PHE A 49 -6.09 -11.43 6.63
CA PHE A 49 -4.65 -11.16 6.61
C PHE A 49 -3.88 -12.12 5.72
N LEU A 50 -4.22 -13.42 5.73
CA LEU A 50 -3.59 -14.40 4.86
C LEU A 50 -3.81 -14.08 3.38
N LEU A 51 -5.04 -13.76 3.00
CA LEU A 51 -5.38 -13.40 1.62
C LEU A 51 -4.69 -12.08 1.20
N TYR A 52 -4.66 -11.09 2.10
CA TYR A 52 -3.92 -9.85 1.90
C TYR A 52 -2.42 -10.11 1.67
N GLU A 53 -1.80 -10.99 2.47
CA GLU A 53 -0.37 -11.33 2.32
C GLU A 53 -0.09 -12.04 0.99
N ILE A 54 -0.99 -12.95 0.57
CA ILE A 54 -0.90 -13.61 -0.74
C ILE A 54 -0.99 -12.58 -1.88
N ALA A 55 -1.92 -11.63 -1.78
CA ALA A 55 -1.99 -10.53 -2.74
C ALA A 55 -0.70 -9.72 -2.75
N GLY A 56 -0.11 -9.46 -1.57
CA GLY A 56 1.20 -8.84 -1.40
C GLY A 56 2.33 -9.60 -2.09
N ILE A 57 2.35 -10.93 -2.03
CA ILE A 57 3.34 -11.75 -2.75
C ILE A 57 3.21 -11.53 -4.26
N VAL A 58 1.98 -11.58 -4.79
CA VAL A 58 1.71 -11.40 -6.22
C VAL A 58 2.14 -10.01 -6.69
N THR A 59 1.82 -8.96 -5.94
CA THR A 59 2.19 -7.58 -6.30
C THR A 59 3.69 -7.33 -6.22
N ASN A 60 4.39 -7.88 -5.22
CA ASN A 60 5.85 -7.78 -5.12
C ASN A 60 6.56 -8.48 -6.28
N LEU A 61 6.09 -9.67 -6.67
CA LEU A 61 6.64 -10.38 -7.83
C LEU A 61 6.40 -9.62 -9.14
N ALA A 62 5.19 -9.08 -9.33
CA ALA A 62 4.85 -8.27 -10.49
C ALA A 62 5.69 -6.98 -10.55
N ALA A 63 5.89 -6.30 -9.41
CA ALA A 63 6.73 -5.12 -9.31
C ALA A 63 8.20 -5.45 -9.60
N GLY A 64 8.72 -6.59 -9.12
CA GLY A 64 10.06 -7.06 -9.44
C GLY A 64 10.28 -7.32 -10.93
N TRP A 65 9.31 -7.96 -11.58
CA TRP A 65 9.32 -8.15 -13.04
C TRP A 65 9.28 -6.81 -13.79
N LEU A 66 8.43 -5.87 -13.36
CA LEU A 66 8.34 -4.53 -13.93
C LEU A 66 9.65 -3.74 -13.76
N ALA A 67 10.29 -3.83 -12.59
CA ALA A 67 11.57 -3.19 -12.31
C ALA A 67 12.70 -3.75 -13.19
N GLY A 68 12.69 -5.05 -13.50
CA GLY A 68 13.64 -5.65 -14.44
C GLY A 68 13.46 -5.14 -15.87
N ARG A 69 12.24 -4.72 -16.25
CA ARG A 69 11.92 -4.24 -17.61
C ARG A 69 12.08 -2.72 -17.77
N PHE A 70 11.61 -1.94 -16.80
CA PHE A 70 11.50 -0.48 -16.86
C PHE A 70 12.48 0.26 -15.94
N GLY A 71 13.20 -0.47 -15.10
CA GLY A 71 14.15 0.07 -14.13
C GLY A 71 13.55 0.33 -12.75
N LEU A 72 14.42 0.26 -11.74
CA LEU A 72 14.08 0.42 -10.32
C LEU A 72 13.52 1.80 -9.98
N ALA A 73 14.10 2.87 -10.54
CA ALA A 73 13.67 4.24 -10.24
C ALA A 73 12.25 4.53 -10.73
N ALA A 74 11.92 4.12 -11.96
CA ALA A 74 10.57 4.28 -12.52
C ALA A 74 9.53 3.49 -11.71
N THR A 75 9.87 2.26 -11.33
CA THR A 75 8.99 1.40 -10.52
C THR A 75 8.76 1.97 -9.13
N LEU A 76 9.81 2.52 -8.49
CA LEU A 76 9.70 3.18 -7.19
C LEU A 76 8.78 4.41 -7.24
N TYR A 77 8.96 5.29 -8.23
CA TYR A 77 8.09 6.47 -8.38
C TYR A 77 6.64 6.08 -8.69
N ALA A 78 6.41 5.07 -9.53
CA ALA A 78 5.08 4.55 -9.80
C ALA A 78 4.42 4.00 -8.52
N GLY A 79 5.15 3.24 -7.71
CA GLY A 79 4.66 2.70 -6.43
C GLY A 79 4.33 3.81 -5.42
N LEU A 80 5.19 4.82 -5.28
CA LEU A 80 4.93 5.97 -4.42
C LEU A 80 3.73 6.79 -4.89
N GLY A 81 3.58 6.99 -6.20
CA GLY A 81 2.42 7.67 -6.78
C GLY A 81 1.12 6.92 -6.51
N LEU A 82 1.15 5.59 -6.69
CA LEU A 82 0.01 4.73 -6.39
C LEU A 82 -0.36 4.76 -4.89
N GLN A 83 0.64 4.75 -4.00
CA GLN A 83 0.42 4.85 -2.55
C GLN A 83 -0.29 6.16 -2.18
N ILE A 84 0.15 7.28 -2.73
CA ILE A 84 -0.48 8.59 -2.48
C ILE A 84 -1.91 8.61 -3.00
N ALA A 85 -2.14 8.10 -4.22
CA ALA A 85 -3.47 8.02 -4.81
C ALA A 85 -4.41 7.14 -3.98
N ALA A 86 -3.95 5.99 -3.50
CA ALA A 86 -4.71 5.08 -2.66
C ALA A 86 -5.07 5.70 -1.30
N LEU A 87 -4.11 6.36 -0.64
CA LEU A 87 -4.37 7.06 0.62
C LEU A 87 -5.32 8.25 0.43
N ALA A 88 -5.21 8.98 -0.69
CA ALA A 88 -6.12 10.07 -1.01
C ALA A 88 -7.55 9.57 -1.28
N ALA A 89 -7.70 8.44 -1.97
CA ALA A 89 -8.99 7.78 -2.17
C ALA A 89 -9.57 7.31 -0.82
N LEU A 90 -8.76 6.67 0.03
CA LEU A 90 -9.17 6.21 1.35
C LEU A 90 -9.57 7.38 2.28
N ALA A 91 -8.88 8.52 2.20
CA ALA A 91 -9.20 9.71 2.99
C ALA A 91 -10.52 10.37 2.54
N GLN A 92 -10.94 10.16 1.29
CA GLN A 92 -12.23 10.61 0.77
C GLN A 92 -13.37 9.63 1.07
N LEU A 93 -13.08 8.50 1.72
CA LEU A 93 -14.07 7.48 2.02
C LEU A 93 -14.99 7.95 3.15
N ASP A 94 -16.23 8.27 2.80
CA ASP A 94 -17.24 8.80 3.72
C ASP A 94 -17.88 7.65 4.54
N PRO A 95 -17.87 7.71 5.89
CA PRO A 95 -18.48 6.70 6.75
C PRO A 95 -19.99 6.52 6.56
N GLY A 96 -20.67 7.44 5.86
CA GLY A 96 -22.09 7.33 5.52
C GLY A 96 -22.40 6.43 4.32
N TRP A 97 -21.40 5.91 3.61
CA TRP A 97 -21.61 5.07 2.43
C TRP A 97 -21.99 3.63 2.83
N GLY A 98 -23.04 3.11 2.20
CA GLY A 98 -23.41 1.70 2.38
C GLY A 98 -22.29 0.77 1.92
N ILE A 99 -22.16 -0.38 2.59
CA ILE A 99 -21.07 -1.37 2.41
C ILE A 99 -20.78 -1.68 0.93
N ALA A 100 -21.80 -1.76 0.08
CA ALA A 100 -21.65 -2.01 -1.36
C ALA A 100 -20.96 -0.85 -2.12
N ALA A 101 -21.21 0.40 -1.74
CA ALA A 101 -20.59 1.58 -2.34
C ALA A 101 -19.13 1.74 -1.88
N SER A 102 -18.85 1.45 -0.60
CA SER A 102 -17.47 1.46 -0.08
C SER A 102 -16.61 0.36 -0.73
N VAL A 103 -17.16 -0.84 -0.95
CA VAL A 103 -16.44 -1.93 -1.63
C VAL A 103 -16.23 -1.63 -3.11
N ALA A 104 -17.22 -1.08 -3.81
CA ALA A 104 -17.09 -0.73 -5.22
C ALA A 104 -16.07 0.40 -5.45
N PHE A 105 -15.98 1.38 -4.55
CA PHE A 105 -15.05 2.49 -4.65
C PHE A 105 -13.60 2.11 -4.31
N VAL A 106 -13.39 1.20 -3.35
CA VAL A 106 -12.04 0.70 -3.00
C VAL A 106 -11.48 -0.23 -4.07
N MET A 107 -12.33 -0.89 -4.85
CA MET A 107 -11.94 -1.87 -5.88
C MET A 107 -11.86 -1.29 -7.31
N ALA A 108 -12.18 -0.01 -7.51
CA ALA A 108 -12.14 0.69 -8.79
C ALA A 108 -10.82 1.48 -8.96
#